data_AF-A0A352X1X4-F1
#
_entry.id   AF-A0A352X1X4-F1
#
_cell.length_a   1.000
_cell.length_b   1.000
_cell.length_c   1.000
_cell.angle_alpha   90.00
_cell.angle_beta   90.00
_cell.angle_gamma   90.00
#
_symmetry.space_group_name_H-M   'P 1'
#
loop_
_entity.id
_entity.type
_entity.pdbx_description
1 polymer ?
#
loop_
_entity_poly.entity_id
_entity_poly.type
_entity_poly.pdbx_seq_one_letter_code
_entity_poly.pdbx_strand_id
1 'polypeptide(L)' 'AERNISNKELAVLIGMNPKSVSRLKVRRRLTRIDESTLNALCQALQCQPGDLMVYEEDLPDP' A
#
# COMPACT_ATOMS: atom_id res chain seq x y z
N ALA A 1 8.48 -0.82 6.87
CA ALA A 1 7.44 -1.12 7.87
C ALA A 1 7.50 -2.61 8.26
N GLU A 2 7.75 -2.92 9.53
CA GLU A 2 7.88 -4.29 10.05
C GLU A 2 6.62 -4.77 10.79
N ARG A 3 5.46 -4.74 10.14
CA ARG A 3 4.20 -5.20 10.76
C ARG A 3 3.73 -6.50 10.11
N ASN A 4 3.61 -7.55 10.93
CA ASN A 4 3.05 -8.86 10.57
C ASN A 4 1.51 -8.82 10.44
N ILE A 5 0.98 -7.82 9.72
CA ILE A 5 -0.45 -7.74 9.45
C ILE A 5 -0.80 -8.58 8.22
N SER A 6 -1.84 -9.40 8.34
CA SER A 6 -2.32 -10.22 7.21
C SER A 6 -3.01 -9.33 6.17
N ASN A 7 -3.01 -9.75 4.90
CA ASN A 7 -3.66 -8.99 3.83
C ASN A 7 -5.17 -8.85 4.05
N LYS A 8 -5.78 -9.83 4.73
CA LYS A 8 -7.21 -9.86 5.03
C LYS A 8 -7.55 -8.86 6.13
N GLU A 9 -6.74 -8.81 7.19
CA GLU A 9 -6.87 -7.81 8.27
C GLU A 9 -6.68 -6.39 7.74
N LEU A 10 -5.62 -6.17 6.96
CA LEU A 10 -5.33 -4.86 6.38
C LEU A 10 -6.45 -4.40 5.44
N ALA A 11 -7.05 -5.32 4.68
CA ALA A 11 -8.19 -5.03 3.81
C ALA A 11 -9.43 -4.56 4.57
N VAL A 12 -9.74 -5.20 5.71
CA VAL A 12 -10.84 -4.78 6.59
C VAL A 12 -10.56 -3.39 7.17
N LEU A 13 -9.35 -3.15 7.65
CA LEU A 13 -8.96 -1.89 8.27
C LEU A 13 -9.03 -0.68 7.33
N ILE A 14 -8.64 -0.86 6.06
CA ILE A 14 -8.63 0.22 5.07
C ILE A 14 -9.86 0.22 4.16
N GLY A 15 -10.85 -0.63 4.42
CA GLY A 15 -12.09 -0.73 3.64
C GLY A 15 -11.88 -1.15 2.18
N MET A 16 -10.83 -1.92 1.88
CA MET A 16 -10.50 -2.37 0.53
C MET A 16 -10.76 -3.86 0.33
N ASN A 17 -10.91 -4.26 -0.94
CA ASN A 17 -10.90 -5.68 -1.28
C ASN A 17 -9.50 -6.29 -1.03
N PRO A 18 -9.40 -7.48 -0.41
CA PRO A 18 -8.11 -8.16 -0.18
C PRO A 18 -7.28 -8.39 -1.44
N LYS A 19 -7.89 -8.50 -2.63
CA LYS A 19 -7.16 -8.54 -3.92
C LYS A 19 -6.42 -7.22 -4.21
N SER A 20 -6.97 -6.07 -3.84
CA SER A 20 -6.31 -4.77 -4.00
C SER A 20 -5.18 -4.58 -3.00
N VAL A 21 -5.38 -5.04 -1.76
CA VAL A 21 -4.35 -5.03 -0.71
C VAL A 21 -3.17 -5.93 -1.06
N SER A 22 -3.43 -7.10 -1.65
CA SER A 22 -2.35 -7.95 -2.15
C SER A 22 -1.47 -7.19 -3.15
N ARG A 23 -2.07 -6.51 -4.14
CA ARG A 23 -1.32 -5.71 -5.15
C ARG A 23 -0.47 -4.61 -4.54
N LEU A 24 -0.99 -3.90 -3.53
CA LEU A 24 -0.24 -2.91 -2.73
C LEU A 24 1.01 -3.54 -2.11
N LYS A 25 0.88 -4.74 -1.53
CA LYS A 25 1.95 -5.40 -0.79
C LYS A 25 3.06 -5.97 -1.67
N VAL A 26 2.73 -6.40 -2.90
CA VAL A 26 3.72 -6.93 -3.86
C VAL A 26 4.40 -5.83 -4.69
N ARG A 27 4.29 -4.54 -4.31
CA ARG A 27 4.82 -3.38 -5.05
C ARG A 27 4.41 -3.38 -6.53
N ARG A 28 3.22 -3.88 -6.85
CA ARG A 28 2.73 -3.82 -8.24
C ARG A 28 2.13 -2.45 -8.50
N ARG A 29 2.37 -1.92 -9.70
CA ARG A 29 1.90 -0.61 -10.15
C ARG A 29 0.40 -0.45 -9.87
N LEU A 30 0.08 0.57 -9.09
CA LEU A 30 -1.27 1.05 -8.89
C LEU A 30 -1.47 2.26 -9.78
N THR A 31 -2.63 2.34 -10.42
CA THR A 31 -2.96 3.45 -11.31
C THR A 31 -3.16 4.76 -10.53
N ARG A 32 -3.62 4.67 -9.27
CA ARG A 32 -3.92 5.81 -8.39
C ARG A 32 -3.96 5.35 -6.94
N ILE A 33 -3.58 6.25 -6.04
CA ILE A 33 -3.86 6.17 -4.60
C ILE A 33 -4.50 7.50 -4.17
N ASP A 34 -5.58 7.43 -3.39
CA ASP A 34 -6.25 8.60 -2.83
C ASP A 34 -5.77 8.88 -1.40
N GLU A 35 -5.92 10.12 -0.95
CA GLU A 35 -5.50 10.57 0.40
C GLU A 35 -6.08 9.69 1.51
N SER A 36 -7.37 9.36 1.43
CA SER A 36 -8.05 8.49 2.41
C SER A 36 -7.42 7.10 2.49
N THR A 37 -7.02 6.54 1.34
CA THR A 37 -6.36 5.24 1.27
C THR A 37 -4.95 5.31 1.86
N LEU A 38 -4.20 6.34 1.48
CA LEU A 38 -2.84 6.55 1.98
C LEU A 38 -2.83 6.73 3.49
N ASN A 39 -3.75 7.54 4.03
CA ASN A 39 -3.89 7.78 5.45
C ASN A 39 -4.29 6.50 6.20
N ALA A 40 -5.27 5.75 5.69
CA ALA A 40 -5.68 4.47 6.28
C ALA A 40 -4.52 3.45 6.30
N LEU A 41 -3.71 3.39 5.24
CA LEU A 41 -2.51 2.56 5.21
C LEU A 41 -1.47 3.02 6.23
N CYS A 42 -1.18 4.32 6.31
CA CYS A 42 -0.23 4.87 7.29
C CYS A 42 -0.64 4.56 8.73
N GLN A 43 -1.94 4.68 9.04
CA GLN A 43 -2.48 4.33 10.36
C GLN A 43 -2.42 2.81 10.62
N ALA A 44 -2.87 2.00 9.68
CA ALA A 44 -2.89 0.54 9.80
C ALA A 44 -1.48 -0.07 9.84
N LEU A 45 -0.49 0.60 9.24
CA LEU A 45 0.91 0.16 9.21
C LEU A 45 1.81 0.94 10.18
N GLN A 46 1.25 1.91 10.91
CA GLN A 46 2.00 2.83 11.80
C GLN A 46 3.29 3.34 11.15
N CYS A 47 3.17 3.86 9.93
CA CYS A 47 4.30 4.36 9.15
C CYS A 47 3.97 5.72 8.54
N GLN A 48 5.00 6.38 7.99
CA GLN A 48 4.82 7.63 7.28
C GLN A 48 4.55 7.39 5.79
N PRO A 49 3.95 8.36 5.07
CA PRO A 49 3.75 8.25 3.62
C PRO A 49 5.07 8.06 2.86
N GLY A 50 6.16 8.67 3.34
CA GLY A 50 7.50 8.48 2.78
C GLY A 50 8.05 7.05 2.91
N ASP A 51 7.54 6.24 3.85
CA ASP A 51 7.90 4.82 3.96
C ASP A 51 7.20 3.95 2.90
N LEU A 52 6.10 4.44 2.32
CA LEU A 52 5.25 3.69 1.38
C LEU A 52 5.48 4.08 -0.08
N MET A 53 6.01 5.27 -0.32
CA MET A 53 6.18 5.84 -1.65
C MET A 53 7.65 6.04 -1.97
N VAL A 54 8.05 5.58 -3.14
CA VAL A 54 9.37 5.84 -3.72
C VAL A 54 9.15 6.37 -5.13
N TYR A 55 9.97 7.33 -5.53
CA TYR A 55 10.01 7.73 -6.93
C TYR A 55 10.78 6.67 -7.72
N GLU A 56 10.11 6.03 -8.68
CA GLU A 56 10.74 5.17 -9.68
C GLU A 56 10.64 5.88 -11.04
N GLU A 57 11.79 6.11 -11.68
CA GLU A 57 11.83 6.57 -13.07
C GLU A 57 11.15 5.52 -13.97
N ASP A 58 10.43 5.97 -15.00
CA ASP A 58 9.78 5.10 -16.00
C ASP A 58 10.84 4.57 -16.98
N LEU A 59 11.87 3.92 -16.44
CA LEU A 59 12.84 3.18 -17.23
C LEU A 59 12.20 1.82 -17.57
N PRO A 60 12.26 1.36 -18.83
CA PRO A 60 11.79 0.03 -19.18
C PRO A 60 12.52 -1.02 -18.32
N ASP A 61 11.75 -1.93 -17.72
CA ASP A 61 12.26 -3.08 -16.96
C ASP A 61 13.25 -3.84 -17.87
N PRO A 62 14.54 -4.02 -17.46
CA PRO A 62 15.56 -4.67 -18.30
C PRO A 62 15.31 -6.16 -18.50
#